data_AF-A0A928E6K3-F1
#
_entry.id   AF-A0A928E6K3-F1
#
_cell.length_a   1.000
_cell.length_b   1.000
_cell.length_c   1.000
_cell.angle_alpha   90.00
_cell.angle_beta   90.00
_cell.angle_gamma   90.00
#
_symmetry.space_group_name_H-M   'P 1'
#
loop_
_entity.id
_entity.type
_entity.pdbx_description
1 polymer ?
#
loop_
_entity_poly.entity_id
_entity_poly.type
_entity_poly.pdbx_seq_one_letter_code
_entity_poly.pdbx_strand_id
1 'polypeptide(L)'
;MTQKRLFLFAGYNKNGMIDDALIYYIRALKKFGDIILCMDSDTPNSELEKARKYCVHTIGNRHGEYDFGSYKRAYIWATENLRLSNYDFMYLVNDSVYGPLCDMTSYFARMESLPCDAFGMAQKRHKTRAHIQSWFIGLRASVFRTEWFDDFMQSITKLVSKTQITIEYEHGLSHMITNNGLKWCGLYSVFNRDIYNGVAKVFRAGIPFIKKDAFVRHNGILGSQIVYVLKHTTPHARNAILHSARAQYGNEYINWLLTKNPFKIIFRGIKHTTQKLFKRGHK
;
A
#
# COMPACT_ATOMS: atom_id res chain seq x y z
N MET A 1 -21.29 -19.26 -2.66
CA MET A 1 -20.23 -19.47 -1.63
C MET A 1 -19.51 -18.15 -1.43
N THR A 2 -19.25 -17.75 -0.18
CA THR A 2 -18.44 -16.55 0.11
C THR A 2 -16.97 -16.84 -0.24
N GLN A 3 -16.40 -16.04 -1.16
CA GLN A 3 -14.99 -16.12 -1.56
C GLN A 3 -14.07 -16.02 -0.34
N LYS A 4 -13.10 -16.93 -0.22
CA LYS A 4 -12.12 -16.98 0.88
C LYS A 4 -10.83 -16.29 0.49
N ARG A 5 -10.37 -15.34 1.31
CA ARG A 5 -9.19 -14.51 1.06
C ARG A 5 -8.16 -14.66 2.16
N LEU A 6 -6.90 -14.69 1.78
CA LEU A 6 -5.74 -14.55 2.68
C LEU A 6 -5.01 -13.25 2.35
N PHE A 7 -4.77 -12.40 3.34
CA PHE A 7 -3.99 -11.17 3.20
C PHE A 7 -2.61 -11.35 3.83
N LEU A 8 -1.57 -11.27 3.02
CA LEU A 8 -0.19 -11.13 3.44
C LEU A 8 0.09 -9.64 3.56
N PHE A 9 0.07 -9.15 4.80
CA PHE A 9 0.11 -7.73 5.10
C PHE A 9 1.52 -7.30 5.52
N ALA A 10 2.15 -6.43 4.74
CA ALA A 10 3.42 -5.81 5.07
C ALA A 10 3.21 -4.47 5.77
N GLY A 11 3.87 -4.27 6.91
CA GLY A 11 3.85 -3.00 7.62
C GLY A 11 5.25 -2.50 7.95
N TYR A 12 5.38 -1.18 8.09
CA TYR A 12 6.62 -0.56 8.53
C TYR A 12 6.36 0.63 9.45
N ASN A 13 7.05 0.67 10.58
CA ASN A 13 7.11 1.85 11.42
C ASN A 13 8.51 2.01 12.00
N LYS A 14 9.12 3.18 11.79
CA LYS A 14 10.49 3.46 12.26
C LYS A 14 10.72 3.22 13.76
N ASN A 15 9.66 3.29 14.57
CA ASN A 15 9.69 3.12 16.02
C ASN A 15 9.06 1.79 16.47
N GLY A 16 8.78 0.86 15.55
CA GLY A 16 8.13 -0.41 15.87
C GLY A 16 6.69 -0.26 16.37
N MET A 17 6.00 0.83 16.03
CA MET A 17 4.63 1.08 16.49
C MET A 17 3.59 0.54 15.51
N ILE A 18 2.53 -0.03 16.05
CA ILE A 18 1.29 -0.34 15.32
C ILE A 18 0.35 0.86 15.45
N ASP A 19 0.36 1.73 14.44
CA ASP A 19 -0.38 3.00 14.46
C ASP A 19 -1.88 2.85 14.14
N ASP A 20 -2.65 3.89 14.43
CA ASP A 20 -4.12 3.89 14.28
C ASP A 20 -4.60 3.64 12.86
N ALA A 21 -3.90 4.19 11.87
CA ALA A 21 -4.19 3.97 10.46
C ALA A 21 -3.92 2.52 10.04
N LEU A 22 -2.84 1.90 10.53
CA LEU A 22 -2.57 0.47 10.29
C LEU A 22 -3.65 -0.41 10.93
N ILE A 23 -4.01 -0.16 12.20
CA ILE A 23 -5.09 -0.90 12.88
C ILE A 23 -6.42 -0.70 12.15
N TYR A 24 -6.73 0.52 11.74
CA TYR A 24 -7.94 0.81 10.97
C TYR A 24 -7.97 0.00 9.66
N TYR A 25 -6.84 -0.06 8.94
CA TYR A 25 -6.73 -0.81 7.69
C TYR A 25 -6.92 -2.32 7.92
N ILE A 26 -6.21 -2.90 8.89
CA ILE A 26 -6.33 -4.32 9.24
C ILE A 26 -7.78 -4.66 9.61
N ARG A 27 -8.44 -3.83 10.43
CA ARG A 27 -9.85 -4.02 10.81
C ARG A 27 -10.79 -3.97 9.61
N ALA A 28 -10.53 -3.07 8.66
CA ALA A 28 -11.33 -2.98 7.45
C ALA A 28 -11.20 -4.26 6.60
N LEU A 29 -9.99 -4.83 6.51
CA LEU A 29 -9.73 -6.04 5.73
C LEU A 29 -10.20 -7.33 6.43
N LYS A 30 -10.20 -7.40 7.76
CA LYS A 30 -10.57 -8.62 8.51
C LYS A 30 -11.99 -9.09 8.22
N LYS A 31 -12.87 -8.20 7.77
CA LYS A 31 -14.23 -8.55 7.33
C LYS A 31 -14.26 -9.44 6.08
N PHE A 32 -13.17 -9.48 5.31
CA PHE A 32 -13.13 -10.10 3.99
C PHE A 32 -12.26 -11.37 3.92
N GLY A 33 -11.46 -11.64 4.95
CA GLY A 33 -10.55 -12.78 4.97
C GLY A 33 -9.61 -12.81 6.17
N ASP A 34 -8.70 -13.78 6.15
CA ASP A 34 -7.68 -13.95 7.16
C ASP A 34 -6.45 -13.10 6.86
N ILE A 35 -5.79 -12.61 7.91
CA ILE A 35 -4.69 -11.65 7.79
C ILE A 35 -3.47 -12.18 8.53
N ILE A 36 -2.33 -12.20 7.84
CA ILE A 36 -1.02 -12.38 8.45
C ILE A 36 -0.31 -11.04 8.34
N LEU A 37 -0.04 -10.41 9.49
CA LEU A 37 0.71 -9.16 9.55
C LEU A 37 2.20 -9.44 9.75
N CYS A 38 3.05 -8.89 8.91
CA CYS A 38 4.49 -8.90 9.10
C CYS A 38 5.03 -7.47 9.07
N MET A 39 5.61 -7.02 10.19
CA MET A 39 6.24 -5.72 10.32
C MET A 39 7.74 -5.84 10.00
N ASP A 40 8.25 -5.04 9.05
CA ASP A 40 9.70 -4.84 8.88
C ASP A 40 10.22 -3.83 9.92
N SER A 41 10.00 -4.12 11.20
CA SER A 41 10.37 -3.22 12.31
C SER A 41 10.47 -4.05 13.58
N ASP A 42 11.39 -3.71 14.47
CA ASP A 42 11.48 -4.31 15.80
C ASP A 42 10.27 -3.85 16.63
N THR A 43 9.19 -4.61 16.51
CA THR A 43 7.85 -4.25 16.98
C THR A 43 7.61 -4.97 18.30
N PRO A 44 7.51 -4.25 19.44
CA PRO A 44 7.29 -4.88 20.73
C PRO A 44 6.01 -5.71 20.76
N ASN A 45 5.98 -6.77 21.57
CA ASN A 45 4.78 -7.60 21.72
C ASN A 45 3.55 -6.77 22.10
N SER A 46 3.68 -5.77 22.96
CA SER A 46 2.59 -4.86 23.34
C SER A 46 1.99 -4.09 22.15
N GLU A 47 2.77 -3.79 21.13
CA GLU A 47 2.30 -3.18 19.89
C GLU A 47 1.62 -4.23 18.99
N LEU A 48 2.21 -5.42 18.85
CA LEU A 48 1.61 -6.52 18.08
C LEU A 48 0.25 -6.96 18.64
N GLU A 49 0.07 -6.95 19.97
CA GLU A 49 -1.20 -7.27 20.65
C GLU A 49 -2.36 -6.41 20.13
N LYS A 50 -2.11 -5.16 19.72
CA LYS A 50 -3.14 -4.27 19.16
C LYS A 50 -3.77 -4.86 17.89
N ALA A 51 -3.00 -5.61 17.11
CA ALA A 51 -3.41 -6.23 15.85
C ALA A 51 -3.83 -7.71 15.99
N ARG A 52 -3.34 -8.43 17.00
CA ARG A 52 -3.54 -9.90 17.14
C ARG A 52 -5.00 -10.35 17.01
N LYS A 53 -5.95 -9.64 17.62
CA LYS A 53 -7.38 -9.99 17.54
C LYS A 53 -7.98 -9.92 16.12
N TYR A 54 -7.28 -9.30 15.18
CA TYR A 54 -7.72 -9.15 13.79
C TYR A 54 -6.85 -9.97 12.81
N CYS A 55 -5.81 -10.64 13.28
CA CYS A 55 -4.87 -11.38 12.45
C CYS A 55 -4.80 -12.83 12.92
N VAL A 56 -4.62 -13.77 11.99
CA VAL A 56 -4.33 -15.16 12.35
C VAL A 56 -2.87 -15.32 12.82
N HIS A 57 -1.99 -14.41 12.38
CA HIS A 57 -0.61 -14.36 12.80
C HIS A 57 -0.02 -12.95 12.69
N THR A 58 0.95 -12.64 13.56
CA THR A 58 1.65 -11.34 13.59
C THR A 58 3.15 -11.55 13.81
N ILE A 59 3.99 -10.93 12.98
CA ILE A 59 5.46 -10.99 13.03
C ILE A 59 5.99 -9.56 13.20
N GLY A 60 6.98 -9.38 14.08
CA GLY A 60 7.48 -8.05 14.48
C GLY A 60 9.00 -7.92 14.55
N ASN A 61 9.73 -8.53 13.62
CA ASN A 61 11.20 -8.52 13.62
C ASN A 61 11.72 -7.77 12.39
N ARG A 62 12.69 -6.87 12.59
CA ARG A 62 13.32 -6.17 11.47
C ARG A 62 14.07 -7.14 10.56
N HIS A 63 13.84 -7.05 9.26
CA HIS A 63 14.52 -7.89 8.26
C HIS A 63 15.20 -7.10 7.13
N GLY A 64 14.76 -5.88 6.84
CA GLY A 64 15.40 -4.99 5.87
C GLY A 64 15.24 -5.41 4.41
N GLU A 65 14.28 -6.29 4.12
CA GLU A 65 13.91 -6.77 2.78
C GLU A 65 12.66 -6.06 2.22
N TYR A 66 12.24 -4.97 2.89
CA TYR A 66 11.06 -4.17 2.53
C TYR A 66 9.77 -5.01 2.43
N ASP A 67 8.74 -4.46 1.80
CA ASP A 67 7.41 -5.08 1.75
C ASP A 67 7.43 -6.53 1.24
N PHE A 68 8.26 -6.84 0.24
CA PHE A 68 8.39 -8.20 -0.30
C PHE A 68 8.99 -9.19 0.68
N GLY A 69 9.93 -8.76 1.53
CA GLY A 69 10.41 -9.58 2.64
C GLY A 69 9.32 -9.87 3.66
N SER A 70 8.41 -8.93 3.90
CA SER A 70 7.28 -9.15 4.79
C SER A 70 6.27 -10.11 4.16
N TYR A 71 6.01 -9.98 2.86
CA TYR A 71 5.20 -10.95 2.11
C TYR A 71 5.81 -12.35 2.14
N LYS A 72 7.13 -12.50 1.93
CA LYS A 72 7.86 -13.78 2.04
C LYS A 72 7.63 -14.46 3.38
N ARG A 73 7.85 -13.74 4.48
CA ARG A 73 7.68 -14.30 5.85
C ARG A 73 6.23 -14.69 6.12
N ALA A 74 5.29 -13.85 5.72
CA ALA A 74 3.87 -14.14 5.86
C ALA A 74 3.46 -15.37 5.02
N TYR A 75 4.01 -15.51 3.81
CA TYR A 75 3.78 -16.64 2.92
C TYR A 75 4.36 -17.94 3.47
N ILE A 76 5.62 -17.94 3.93
CA ILE A 76 6.26 -19.11 4.56
C ILE A 76 5.45 -19.57 5.77
N TRP A 77 5.06 -18.65 6.64
CA TRP A 77 4.20 -19.01 7.76
C TRP A 77 2.85 -19.59 7.28
N ALA A 78 2.26 -19.02 6.24
CA ALA A 78 0.99 -19.50 5.67
C ALA A 78 1.10 -20.91 5.08
N THR A 79 2.18 -21.23 4.35
CA THR A 79 2.38 -22.56 3.76
C THR A 79 2.58 -23.62 4.84
N GLU A 80 3.27 -23.26 5.93
CA GLU A 80 3.54 -24.16 7.06
C GLU A 80 2.32 -24.38 7.97
N ASN A 81 1.46 -23.37 8.14
CA ASN A 81 0.43 -23.37 9.18
C ASN A 81 -1.01 -23.38 8.64
N LEU A 82 -1.22 -23.11 7.36
CA LEU A 82 -2.54 -23.04 6.74
C LEU A 82 -2.64 -23.97 5.54
N ARG A 83 -3.86 -24.48 5.30
CA ARG A 83 -4.19 -25.18 4.07
C ARG A 83 -4.51 -24.17 2.96
N LEU A 84 -3.51 -23.82 2.13
CA LEU A 84 -3.69 -22.82 1.05
C LEU A 84 -4.76 -23.19 0.02
N SER A 85 -5.10 -24.48 -0.10
CA SER A 85 -6.23 -24.94 -0.94
C SER A 85 -7.60 -24.44 -0.49
N ASN A 86 -7.71 -23.92 0.74
CA ASN A 86 -8.94 -23.32 1.26
C ASN A 86 -9.20 -21.88 0.81
N TYR A 87 -8.22 -21.21 0.20
CA TYR A 87 -8.35 -19.81 -0.21
C TYR A 87 -8.53 -19.70 -1.72
N ASP A 88 -9.44 -18.84 -2.16
CA ASP A 88 -9.66 -18.53 -3.58
C ASP A 88 -8.67 -17.46 -4.06
N PHE A 89 -8.32 -16.54 -3.15
CA PHE A 89 -7.44 -15.41 -3.41
C PHE A 89 -6.39 -15.22 -2.32
N MET A 90 -5.18 -14.87 -2.73
CA MET A 90 -4.12 -14.36 -1.87
C MET A 90 -3.85 -12.89 -2.22
N TYR A 91 -3.80 -12.03 -1.22
CA TYR A 91 -3.55 -10.60 -1.38
C TYR A 91 -2.20 -10.21 -0.79
N LEU A 92 -1.39 -9.49 -1.55
CA LEU A 92 -0.21 -8.78 -1.07
C LEU A 92 -0.60 -7.31 -0.85
N VAL A 93 -0.62 -6.88 0.41
CA VAL A 93 -1.08 -5.54 0.81
C VAL A 93 -0.07 -4.90 1.73
N ASN A 94 0.19 -3.60 1.57
CA ASN A 94 1.10 -2.90 2.49
C ASN A 94 0.55 -1.56 3.01
N ASP A 95 1.20 -1.07 4.06
CA ASP A 95 0.81 0.14 4.77
C ASP A 95 1.40 1.43 4.18
N SER A 96 1.97 1.42 2.96
CA SER A 96 2.45 2.64 2.29
C SER A 96 1.32 3.61 1.89
N VAL A 97 0.07 3.24 2.17
CA VAL A 97 -1.15 4.01 1.92
C VAL A 97 -1.94 4.23 3.20
N TYR A 98 -2.68 5.34 3.23
CA TYR A 98 -3.79 5.58 4.12
C TYR A 98 -5.09 5.10 3.47
N GLY A 99 -5.87 4.32 4.20
CA GLY A 99 -7.18 3.82 3.78
C GLY A 99 -7.54 2.52 4.50
N PRO A 100 -8.60 1.82 4.04
CA PRO A 100 -9.47 2.20 2.94
C PRO A 100 -10.36 3.40 3.29
N LEU A 101 -10.57 4.30 2.33
CA LEU A 101 -11.35 5.53 2.52
C LEU A 101 -12.88 5.30 2.47
N CYS A 102 -13.31 4.10 2.09
CA CYS A 102 -14.69 3.66 2.00
C CYS A 102 -14.75 2.11 2.17
N ASP A 103 -15.96 1.55 2.12
CA ASP A 103 -16.15 0.10 2.20
C ASP A 103 -15.54 -0.62 0.99
N MET A 104 -14.89 -1.76 1.23
CA MET A 104 -14.11 -2.49 0.22
C MET A 104 -14.92 -3.58 -0.50
N THR A 105 -16.18 -3.84 -0.13
CA THR A 105 -16.98 -4.95 -0.69
C THR A 105 -17.07 -4.88 -2.20
N SER A 106 -17.44 -3.72 -2.76
CA SER A 106 -17.55 -3.53 -4.21
C SER A 106 -16.20 -3.59 -4.92
N TYR A 107 -15.11 -3.24 -4.22
CA TYR A 107 -13.76 -3.28 -4.79
C TYR A 107 -13.26 -4.71 -4.95
N PHE A 108 -13.45 -5.55 -3.93
CA PHE A 108 -13.15 -6.97 -4.02
C PHE A 108 -13.96 -7.64 -5.13
N ALA A 109 -15.27 -7.42 -5.18
CA ALA A 109 -16.13 -7.98 -6.23
C ALA A 109 -15.65 -7.59 -7.64
N ARG A 110 -15.31 -6.31 -7.86
CA ARG A 110 -14.82 -5.83 -9.17
C ARG A 110 -13.42 -6.33 -9.53
N MET A 111 -12.51 -6.41 -8.55
CA MET A 111 -11.15 -6.91 -8.80
C MET A 111 -11.18 -8.41 -9.11
N GLU A 112 -11.95 -9.17 -8.36
CA GLU A 112 -12.06 -10.63 -8.48
C GLU A 112 -12.91 -11.06 -9.67
N SER A 113 -13.65 -10.16 -10.31
CA SER A 113 -14.34 -10.41 -11.58
C SER A 113 -13.46 -10.10 -12.80
N LEU A 114 -12.25 -9.55 -12.64
CA LEU A 114 -11.37 -9.27 -13.77
C LEU A 114 -10.92 -10.58 -14.45
N PRO A 115 -10.89 -10.64 -15.78
CA PRO A 115 -10.53 -11.85 -16.55
C PRO A 115 -9.01 -12.05 -16.62
N CYS A 116 -8.37 -12.11 -15.46
CA CYS A 116 -6.92 -12.25 -15.29
C CYS A 116 -6.59 -13.05 -14.02
N ASP A 117 -5.37 -13.55 -13.95
CA ASP A 117 -4.85 -14.42 -12.88
C ASP A 117 -4.32 -13.62 -11.68
N ALA A 118 -3.80 -12.44 -11.95
CA ALA A 118 -3.41 -11.47 -10.94
C ALA A 118 -4.05 -10.11 -11.21
N PHE A 119 -4.38 -9.38 -10.17
CA PHE A 119 -4.95 -8.05 -10.31
C PHE A 119 -4.45 -7.13 -9.21
N GLY A 120 -4.63 -5.83 -9.36
CA GLY A 120 -4.42 -4.92 -8.24
C GLY A 120 -5.25 -3.67 -8.30
N MET A 121 -5.22 -2.92 -7.20
CA MET A 121 -5.97 -1.68 -7.07
C MET A 121 -5.58 -0.68 -8.15
N ALA A 122 -4.29 -0.54 -8.44
CA ALA A 122 -3.80 0.36 -9.48
C ALA A 122 -2.70 -0.33 -10.31
N GLN A 123 -2.71 -0.06 -11.62
CA GLN A 123 -1.60 -0.38 -12.51
C GLN A 123 -0.96 0.89 -13.06
N LYS A 124 0.37 0.85 -13.22
CA LYS A 124 1.10 1.88 -13.94
C LYS A 124 1.05 1.54 -15.43
N ARG A 125 0.52 2.47 -16.24
CA ARG A 125 0.62 2.37 -17.70
C ARG A 125 1.97 2.93 -18.15
N HIS A 126 2.78 2.10 -18.80
CA HIS A 126 4.03 2.51 -19.44
C HIS A 126 4.29 1.61 -20.65
N LYS A 127 4.80 2.16 -21.75
CA LYS A 127 5.00 1.41 -23.01
C LYS A 127 5.81 0.13 -22.83
N THR A 128 6.88 0.18 -22.03
CA THR A 128 7.81 -0.95 -21.81
C THR A 128 7.85 -1.46 -20.38
N ARG A 129 7.05 -0.87 -19.48
CA ARG A 129 7.21 -1.04 -18.02
C ARG A 129 5.86 -1.05 -17.30
N ALA A 130 4.83 -1.54 -17.99
CA ALA A 130 3.51 -1.66 -17.39
C ALA A 130 3.55 -2.73 -16.28
N HIS A 131 2.96 -2.42 -15.13
CA HIS A 131 2.89 -3.34 -13.99
C HIS A 131 1.78 -2.96 -13.03
N ILE A 132 1.36 -3.92 -12.19
CA ILE A 132 0.51 -3.67 -11.03
C ILE A 132 1.34 -3.02 -9.92
N GLN A 133 0.79 -2.02 -9.23
CA GLN A 133 1.47 -1.45 -8.08
C GLN A 133 1.43 -2.40 -6.87
N SER A 134 2.59 -2.60 -6.24
CA SER A 134 2.86 -3.64 -5.23
C SER A 134 2.23 -3.45 -3.85
N TRP A 135 1.42 -2.41 -3.67
CA TRP A 135 0.79 -2.08 -2.38
C TRP A 135 -0.61 -2.67 -2.19
N PHE A 136 -1.22 -3.18 -3.27
CA PHE A 136 -2.49 -3.89 -3.21
C PHE A 136 -2.65 -4.78 -4.44
N ILE A 137 -2.11 -5.99 -4.35
CA ILE A 137 -2.18 -7.04 -5.38
C ILE A 137 -3.06 -8.16 -4.86
N GLY A 138 -3.95 -8.69 -5.69
CA GLY A 138 -4.65 -9.95 -5.49
C GLY A 138 -4.20 -10.97 -6.52
N LEU A 139 -4.05 -12.21 -6.08
CA LEU A 139 -3.58 -13.35 -6.85
C LEU A 139 -4.62 -14.45 -6.77
N ARG A 140 -4.98 -15.04 -7.91
CA ARG A 140 -5.82 -16.24 -7.94
C ARG A 140 -5.01 -17.48 -7.61
N ALA A 141 -5.71 -18.57 -7.31
CA ALA A 141 -5.12 -19.89 -7.13
C ALA A 141 -4.25 -20.34 -8.33
N SER A 142 -4.54 -19.85 -9.55
CA SER A 142 -3.69 -20.08 -10.73
C SER A 142 -2.30 -19.46 -10.64
N VAL A 143 -2.07 -18.55 -9.69
CA VAL A 143 -0.77 -17.95 -9.39
C VAL A 143 -0.20 -18.50 -8.09
N PHE A 144 -0.87 -18.29 -6.95
CA PHE A 144 -0.22 -18.53 -5.65
C PHE A 144 -0.09 -20.01 -5.25
N ARG A 145 -0.58 -20.93 -6.08
CA ARG A 145 -0.43 -22.39 -5.87
C ARG A 145 0.54 -23.04 -6.87
N THR A 146 1.27 -22.24 -7.64
CA THR A 146 2.27 -22.76 -8.58
C THR A 146 3.64 -22.85 -7.93
N GLU A 147 4.46 -23.78 -8.41
CA GLU A 147 5.85 -23.95 -7.99
C GLU A 147 6.69 -22.69 -8.24
N TRP A 148 6.54 -22.07 -9.42
CA TRP A 148 7.29 -20.85 -9.75
C TRP A 148 6.99 -19.69 -8.78
N PHE A 149 5.77 -19.60 -8.24
CA PHE A 149 5.42 -18.57 -7.28
C PHE A 149 6.02 -18.87 -5.91
N ASP A 150 6.06 -20.14 -5.52
CA ASP A 150 6.76 -20.59 -4.33
C ASP A 150 8.25 -20.26 -4.41
N ASP A 151 8.91 -20.63 -5.51
CA ASP A 151 10.32 -20.30 -5.79
C ASP A 151 10.56 -18.79 -5.74
N PHE A 152 9.67 -18.00 -6.35
CA PHE A 152 9.73 -16.55 -6.29
C PHE A 152 9.72 -16.05 -4.85
N MET A 153 8.73 -16.49 -4.04
CA MET A 153 8.58 -16.05 -2.66
C MET A 153 9.79 -16.44 -1.81
N GLN A 154 10.35 -17.63 -2.03
CA GLN A 154 11.55 -18.09 -1.33
C GLN A 154 12.82 -17.34 -1.76
N SER A 155 12.92 -16.94 -3.04
CA SER A 155 14.08 -16.23 -3.60
C SER A 155 14.25 -14.78 -3.15
N ILE A 156 13.21 -14.18 -2.53
CA ILE A 156 13.26 -12.80 -2.04
C ILE A 156 14.38 -12.64 -1.00
N THR A 157 15.31 -11.74 -1.29
CA THR A 157 16.48 -11.45 -0.46
C THR A 157 16.73 -9.94 -0.36
N LYS A 158 17.53 -9.54 0.63
CA LYS A 158 17.89 -8.13 0.81
C LYS A 158 18.69 -7.60 -0.38
N LEU A 159 18.10 -6.68 -1.15
CA LEU A 159 18.78 -6.01 -2.26
C LEU A 159 19.60 -4.81 -1.79
N VAL A 160 20.83 -4.70 -2.29
CA VAL A 160 21.80 -3.67 -1.89
C VAL A 160 21.56 -2.33 -2.61
N SER A 161 20.94 -2.33 -3.80
CA SER A 161 20.73 -1.14 -4.63
C SER A 161 19.26 -0.73 -4.80
N LYS A 162 18.95 0.56 -4.60
CA LYS A 162 17.63 1.17 -4.88
C LYS A 162 17.16 1.00 -6.33
N THR A 163 18.10 0.88 -7.28
CA THR A 163 17.78 0.68 -8.70
C THR A 163 17.34 -0.76 -8.97
N GLN A 164 17.95 -1.74 -8.31
CA GLN A 164 17.53 -3.15 -8.37
C GLN A 164 16.18 -3.37 -7.67
N ILE A 165 15.94 -2.69 -6.53
CA ILE A 165 14.65 -2.73 -5.83
C ILE A 165 13.47 -2.36 -6.75
N THR A 166 13.63 -1.36 -7.62
CA THR A 166 12.54 -0.91 -8.52
C THR A 166 12.33 -1.86 -9.71
N ILE A 167 13.37 -2.54 -10.16
CA ILE A 167 13.33 -3.46 -11.32
C ILE A 167 12.87 -4.85 -10.89
N GLU A 168 13.27 -5.33 -9.72
CA GLU A 168 12.92 -6.68 -9.24
C GLU A 168 11.57 -6.74 -8.52
N TYR A 169 11.17 -5.70 -7.75
CA TYR A 169 9.97 -5.81 -6.91
C TYR A 169 8.68 -5.28 -7.54
N GLU A 170 8.68 -4.11 -8.20
CA GLU A 170 7.46 -3.59 -8.85
C GLU A 170 7.28 -4.12 -10.27
N HIS A 171 8.36 -4.44 -10.98
CA HIS A 171 8.30 -4.95 -12.34
C HIS A 171 8.40 -6.48 -12.38
N GLY A 172 9.17 -7.08 -11.46
CA GLY A 172 9.42 -8.53 -11.46
C GLY A 172 8.14 -9.35 -11.33
N LEU A 173 7.27 -9.12 -10.34
CA LEU A 173 6.07 -9.96 -10.19
C LEU A 173 5.14 -9.91 -11.41
N SER A 174 4.82 -8.71 -11.93
CA SER A 174 3.97 -8.59 -13.13
C SER A 174 4.63 -9.23 -14.36
N HIS A 175 5.95 -9.10 -14.50
CA HIS A 175 6.70 -9.72 -15.59
C HIS A 175 6.77 -11.24 -15.45
N MET A 176 7.01 -11.77 -14.25
CA MET A 176 7.01 -13.21 -13.95
C MET A 176 5.66 -13.85 -14.22
N ILE A 177 4.56 -13.17 -13.85
CA ILE A 177 3.21 -13.62 -14.20
C ILE A 177 3.08 -13.76 -15.73
N THR A 178 3.47 -12.73 -16.49
CA THR A 178 3.43 -12.78 -17.96
C THR A 178 4.35 -13.84 -18.56
N ASN A 179 5.57 -14.02 -18.03
CA ASN A 179 6.54 -15.01 -18.51
C ASN A 179 6.07 -16.44 -18.26
N ASN A 180 5.25 -16.66 -17.24
CA ASN A 180 4.57 -17.94 -16.99
C ASN A 180 3.25 -18.08 -17.77
N GLY A 181 3.00 -17.24 -18.78
CA GLY A 181 1.80 -17.32 -19.65
C GLY A 181 0.50 -16.84 -19.00
N LEU A 182 0.56 -16.23 -17.82
CA LEU A 182 -0.60 -15.78 -17.06
C LEU A 182 -0.90 -14.29 -17.31
N LYS A 183 -2.14 -13.89 -17.05
CA LYS A 183 -2.61 -12.53 -17.32
C LYS A 183 -2.69 -11.72 -16.03
N TRP A 184 -2.42 -10.42 -16.14
CA TRP A 184 -2.62 -9.49 -15.03
C TRP A 184 -3.35 -8.21 -15.44
N CYS A 185 -4.07 -7.59 -14.51
CA CYS A 185 -4.80 -6.33 -14.74
C CYS A 185 -4.74 -5.39 -13.53
N GLY A 186 -4.99 -4.10 -13.74
CA GLY A 186 -5.26 -3.14 -12.67
C GLY A 186 -6.68 -2.62 -12.75
N LEU A 187 -7.38 -2.55 -11.61
CA LEU A 187 -8.73 -1.99 -11.54
C LEU A 187 -8.75 -0.52 -11.99
N TYR A 188 -7.72 0.24 -11.59
CA TYR A 188 -7.49 1.60 -12.02
C TYR A 188 -6.17 1.73 -12.77
N SER A 189 -6.15 2.58 -13.80
CA SER A 189 -4.93 2.92 -14.52
C SER A 189 -4.44 4.29 -14.08
N VAL A 190 -3.22 4.34 -13.54
CA VAL A 190 -2.56 5.58 -13.13
C VAL A 190 -1.44 5.93 -14.10
N PHE A 191 -1.37 7.22 -14.45
CA PHE A 191 -0.36 7.75 -15.36
C PHE A 191 0.74 8.46 -14.57
N ASN A 192 1.98 8.33 -15.04
CA ASN A 192 3.15 9.01 -14.46
C ASN A 192 3.26 8.81 -12.93
N ARG A 193 3.19 9.91 -12.17
CA ARG A 193 3.23 9.92 -10.69
C ARG A 193 1.88 10.36 -10.11
N ASP A 194 0.78 10.20 -10.82
CA ASP A 194 -0.54 10.67 -10.39
C ASP A 194 -1.00 10.04 -9.08
N ILE A 195 -0.67 8.77 -8.82
CA ILE A 195 -0.97 8.13 -7.52
C ILE A 195 -0.35 8.88 -6.33
N TYR A 196 0.75 9.60 -6.57
CA TYR A 196 1.47 10.37 -5.56
C TYR A 196 1.12 11.87 -5.60
N ASN A 197 0.93 12.43 -6.78
CA ASN A 197 0.83 13.88 -7.01
C ASN A 197 -0.60 14.37 -7.26
N GLY A 198 -1.49 13.48 -7.70
CA GLY A 198 -2.87 13.78 -8.07
C GLY A 198 -3.86 13.24 -7.05
N VAL A 199 -3.61 13.40 -5.75
CA VAL A 199 -4.42 12.84 -4.65
C VAL A 199 -5.93 13.01 -4.86
N ALA A 200 -6.40 14.23 -5.14
CA ALA A 200 -7.82 14.47 -5.36
C ALA A 200 -8.32 13.95 -6.73
N LYS A 201 -7.43 13.86 -7.73
CA LYS A 201 -7.75 13.28 -9.05
C LYS A 201 -7.97 11.77 -8.93
N VAL A 202 -7.05 11.05 -8.29
CA VAL A 202 -7.12 9.60 -8.14
C VAL A 202 -8.26 9.18 -7.21
N PHE A 203 -8.52 9.95 -6.16
CA PHE A 203 -9.67 9.73 -5.28
C PHE A 203 -11.00 9.90 -6.03
N ARG A 204 -11.16 10.98 -6.82
CA ARG A 204 -12.37 11.19 -7.65
C ARG A 204 -12.54 10.12 -8.74
N ALA A 205 -11.44 9.51 -9.19
CA ALA A 205 -11.49 8.36 -10.10
C ALA A 205 -11.94 7.06 -9.40
N GLY A 206 -12.08 7.07 -8.07
CA GLY A 206 -12.57 5.95 -7.28
C GLY A 206 -11.51 5.15 -6.53
N ILE A 207 -10.23 5.54 -6.55
CA ILE A 207 -9.19 4.84 -5.76
C ILE A 207 -9.39 5.15 -4.27
N PRO A 208 -9.64 4.15 -3.40
CA PRO A 208 -10.04 4.37 -2.01
C PRO A 208 -8.84 4.47 -1.06
N PHE A 209 -7.72 5.04 -1.52
CA PHE A 209 -6.47 5.13 -0.78
C PHE A 209 -5.70 6.43 -1.10
N ILE A 210 -4.90 6.91 -0.14
CA ILE A 210 -3.94 8.01 -0.33
C ILE A 210 -2.54 7.47 -0.05
N LYS A 211 -1.56 7.67 -0.93
CA LYS A 211 -0.16 7.35 -0.60
C LYS A 211 0.33 8.19 0.57
N LYS A 212 0.93 7.57 1.61
CA LYS A 212 1.46 8.29 2.79
C LYS A 212 2.45 9.39 2.37
N ASP A 213 3.32 9.08 1.39
CA ASP A 213 4.23 10.04 0.77
C ASP A 213 3.59 11.35 0.31
N ALA A 214 2.32 11.33 -0.12
CA ALA A 214 1.65 12.53 -0.59
C ALA A 214 1.57 13.64 0.48
N PHE A 215 1.64 13.27 1.77
CA PHE A 215 1.62 14.23 2.88
C PHE A 215 2.88 15.09 2.95
N VAL A 216 4.03 14.58 2.48
CA VAL A 216 5.33 15.28 2.51
C VAL A 216 5.83 15.72 1.14
N ARG A 217 5.22 15.21 0.06
CA ARG A 217 5.65 15.49 -1.31
C ARG A 217 5.58 16.97 -1.65
N HIS A 218 6.56 17.40 -2.44
CA HIS A 218 6.63 18.75 -3.01
C HIS A 218 6.46 19.84 -1.95
N ASN A 219 7.02 19.62 -0.75
CA ASN A 219 6.94 20.51 0.40
C ASN A 219 5.48 20.87 0.74
N GLY A 220 4.62 19.85 0.79
CA GLY A 220 3.23 19.98 1.24
C GLY A 220 2.28 20.68 0.26
N ILE A 221 2.65 20.91 -1.00
CA ILE A 221 1.78 21.57 -1.99
C ILE A 221 0.45 20.82 -2.22
N LEU A 222 0.42 19.53 -1.89
CA LEU A 222 -0.74 18.66 -2.05
C LEU A 222 -1.78 18.82 -0.93
N GLY A 223 -1.53 19.68 0.06
CA GLY A 223 -2.40 19.81 1.24
C GLY A 223 -3.87 20.10 0.93
N SER A 224 -4.16 20.97 -0.04
CA SER A 224 -5.56 21.24 -0.45
C SER A 224 -6.27 20.01 -1.03
N GLN A 225 -5.54 19.16 -1.77
CA GLN A 225 -6.05 17.90 -2.29
C GLN A 225 -6.29 16.89 -1.16
N ILE A 226 -5.39 16.83 -0.17
CA ILE A 226 -5.57 15.97 1.01
C ILE A 226 -6.79 16.43 1.83
N VAL A 227 -6.95 17.74 2.07
CA VAL A 227 -8.13 18.31 2.75
C VAL A 227 -9.42 17.92 2.02
N TYR A 228 -9.42 18.00 0.68
CA TYR A 228 -10.56 17.56 -0.11
C TYR A 228 -10.89 16.09 0.16
N VAL A 229 -9.91 15.17 0.09
CA VAL A 229 -10.17 13.74 0.33
C VAL A 229 -10.64 13.48 1.76
N LEU A 230 -10.00 14.08 2.76
CA LEU A 230 -10.38 13.92 4.17
C LEU A 230 -11.80 14.46 4.48
N LYS A 231 -12.29 15.44 3.71
CA LYS A 231 -13.68 15.94 3.83
C LYS A 231 -14.71 14.92 3.30
N HIS A 232 -14.33 14.06 2.37
CA HIS A 232 -15.23 13.15 1.65
C HIS A 232 -15.03 11.66 2.03
N THR A 233 -14.25 11.37 3.08
CA THR A 233 -14.11 10.03 3.64
C THR A 233 -14.86 9.92 4.97
N THR A 234 -15.01 8.69 5.48
CA THR A 234 -15.71 8.45 6.75
C THR A 234 -14.99 9.10 7.93
N PRO A 235 -15.71 9.52 8.99
CA PRO A 235 -15.07 10.08 10.19
C PRO A 235 -14.04 9.14 10.81
N HIS A 236 -14.29 7.82 10.80
CA HIS A 236 -13.35 6.83 11.32
C HIS A 236 -12.04 6.78 10.53
N ALA A 237 -12.13 6.69 9.19
CA ALA A 237 -10.94 6.73 8.33
C ALA A 237 -10.16 8.03 8.55
N ARG A 238 -10.86 9.17 8.52
CA ARG A 238 -10.25 10.49 8.71
C ARG A 238 -9.50 10.59 10.03
N ASN A 239 -10.11 10.15 11.13
CA ASN A 239 -9.51 10.27 12.46
C ASN A 239 -8.26 9.37 12.59
N ALA A 240 -8.32 8.13 12.12
CA ALA A 240 -7.18 7.21 12.14
C ALA A 240 -6.00 7.76 11.32
N ILE A 241 -6.29 8.27 10.11
CA ILE A 241 -5.29 8.89 9.23
C ILE A 241 -4.65 10.11 9.91
N LEU A 242 -5.46 11.01 10.48
CA LEU A 242 -4.94 12.22 11.11
C LEU A 242 -4.12 11.91 12.36
N HIS A 243 -4.51 10.91 13.15
CA HIS A 243 -3.74 10.51 14.32
C HIS A 243 -2.37 9.95 13.93
N SER A 244 -2.32 8.97 13.00
CA SER A 244 -1.05 8.43 12.51
C SER A 244 -0.20 9.48 11.81
N ALA A 245 -0.79 10.34 10.97
CA ALA A 245 -0.05 11.41 10.28
C ALA A 245 0.55 12.41 11.28
N ARG A 246 -0.17 12.75 12.36
CA ARG A 246 0.35 13.64 13.42
C ARG A 246 1.47 12.98 14.21
N ALA A 247 1.35 11.70 14.56
CA ALA A 247 2.41 10.96 15.22
C ALA A 247 3.67 10.85 14.35
N GLN A 248 3.50 10.66 13.04
CA GLN A 248 4.61 10.49 12.10
C GLN A 248 5.31 11.80 11.71
N TYR A 249 4.52 12.85 11.43
CA TYR A 249 5.01 14.10 10.83
C TYR A 249 4.98 15.30 11.77
N GLY A 250 4.33 15.19 12.94
CA GLY A 250 4.17 16.26 13.92
C GLY A 250 2.87 17.07 13.76
N ASN A 251 2.32 17.50 14.90
CA ASN A 251 1.06 18.25 14.96
C ASN A 251 1.13 19.58 14.19
N GLU A 252 2.19 20.35 14.39
CA GLU A 252 2.37 21.65 13.73
C GLU A 252 2.42 21.51 12.21
N TYR A 253 3.18 20.53 11.72
CA TYR A 253 3.29 20.26 10.30
C TYR A 253 1.94 19.90 9.68
N ILE A 254 1.20 18.98 10.32
CA ILE A 254 -0.12 18.56 9.80
C ILE A 254 -1.13 19.72 9.85
N ASN A 255 -1.14 20.53 10.90
CA ASN A 255 -2.01 21.70 10.97
C ASN A 255 -1.66 22.74 9.89
N TRP A 256 -0.37 22.95 9.61
CA TRP A 256 0.10 23.78 8.51
C TRP A 256 -0.29 23.22 7.14
N LEU A 257 -0.07 21.92 6.92
CA LEU A 257 -0.36 21.22 5.66
C LEU A 257 -1.85 21.32 5.31
N LEU A 258 -2.72 21.13 6.30
CA LEU A 258 -4.18 21.07 6.15
C LEU A 258 -4.88 22.42 6.38
N THR A 259 -4.12 23.51 6.43
CA THR A 259 -4.69 24.85 6.58
C THR A 259 -5.69 25.17 5.45
N LYS A 260 -6.80 25.81 5.82
CA LYS A 260 -7.81 26.35 4.89
C LYS A 260 -7.59 27.83 4.56
N ASN A 261 -6.54 28.45 5.10
CA ASN A 261 -6.25 29.86 4.87
C ASN A 261 -5.69 30.06 3.44
N PRO A 262 -6.36 30.84 2.57
CA PRO A 262 -5.97 30.98 1.16
C PRO A 262 -4.58 31.60 1.00
N PHE A 263 -4.21 32.57 1.82
CA PHE A 263 -2.89 33.21 1.78
C PHE A 263 -1.77 32.21 2.10
N LYS A 264 -1.96 31.37 3.14
CA LYS A 264 -0.99 30.31 3.49
C LYS A 264 -0.86 29.26 2.38
N ILE A 265 -1.95 28.96 1.67
CA ILE A 265 -1.95 28.05 0.53
C ILE A 265 -1.17 28.65 -0.65
N ILE A 266 -1.44 29.92 -1.00
CA ILE A 266 -0.74 30.64 -2.07
C ILE A 266 0.76 30.73 -1.78
N PHE A 267 1.13 31.15 -0.56
CA PHE A 267 2.53 31.27 -0.15
C PHE A 267 3.31 29.94 -0.28
N ARG A 268 2.66 28.82 0.04
CA ARG A 268 3.24 27.48 -0.15
C ARG A 268 3.51 27.17 -1.62
N GLY A 269 2.59 27.53 -2.51
CA GLY A 269 2.78 27.38 -3.96
C GLY A 269 3.96 28.21 -4.49
N ILE A 270 4.10 29.44 -4.01
CA ILE A 270 5.23 30.33 -4.35
C ILE A 270 6.54 29.71 -3.86
N LYS A 271 6.63 29.32 -2.58
CA LYS A 271 7.83 28.70 -1.98
C LYS A 271 8.27 27.43 -2.72
N HIS A 272 7.32 26.59 -3.15
CA HIS A 272 7.64 25.39 -3.93
C HIS A 272 8.25 25.75 -5.28
N THR A 273 7.64 26.72 -5.98
CA THR A 273 8.07 27.16 -7.31
C THR A 273 9.46 27.78 -7.26
N THR A 274 9.73 28.67 -6.30
CA THR A 274 11.05 29.30 -6.13
C THR A 274 12.13 28.26 -5.87
N GLN A 275 11.92 27.33 -4.92
CA GLN A 275 12.88 26.25 -4.63
C GLN A 275 13.15 25.34 -5.83
N LYS A 276 12.14 25.10 -6.68
CA LYS A 276 12.30 24.32 -7.91
C LYS A 276 13.13 25.06 -8.96
N LEU A 277 13.00 26.39 -9.05
CA LEU A 277 13.79 27.23 -9.95
C LEU A 277 15.26 27.30 -9.49
N PHE A 278 15.51 27.55 -8.20
CA PHE A 278 16.87 27.55 -7.64
C PHE A 278 17.58 26.20 -7.84
N LYS A 279 16.88 25.07 -7.65
CA LYS A 279 17.46 23.73 -7.91
C LYS A 279 17.72 23.42 -9.39
N ARG A 280 17.11 24.17 -10.32
CA ARG A 280 17.34 24.02 -11.77
C ARG A 280 18.45 24.94 -12.29
N GLY A 281 18.72 26.07 -11.62
CA GLY A 281 19.82 26.97 -11.98
C GLY A 281 21.22 26.52 -11.50
N HIS A 282 21.30 25.46 -10.70
CA HIS A 282 22.56 24.85 -10.23
C HIS A 282 22.87 23.51 -10.91
N LYS A 283 22.26 23.23 -12.07
CA LYS A 283 22.55 22.09 -12.94
C LYS A 283 22.92 22.59 -14.33
#